data_AF-A0A268RXJ6-F1
#
_entry.id   AF-A0A268RXJ6-F1
#
_cell.length_a   1.000
_cell.length_b   1.000
_cell.length_c   1.000
_cell.angle_alpha   90.00
_cell.angle_beta   90.00
_cell.angle_gamma   90.00
#
_symmetry.space_group_name_H-M   'P 1'
#
loop_
_entity.id
_entity.type
_entity.pdbx_description
1 polymer ?
#
loop_
_entity_poly.entity_id
_entity_poly.type
_entity_poly.pdbx_seq_one_letter_code
_entity_poly.pdbx_strand_id
1 'polypeptide(L)'
;MAKEYQDYETILAAFDLKIKKSLYSTDPANREDLEQEIKLKIFEKMPVIENMNAPGFYEFVHGANIAAETKALYALKKDGRR
;
A
#
# COMPACT_ATOMS: atom_id res chain seq x y z
N MET A 1 -16.60 -0.94 9.56
CA MET A 1 -17.28 0.36 9.71
C MET A 1 -16.44 1.36 10.50
N ALA A 2 -16.55 1.51 11.84
CA ALA A 2 -15.85 2.60 12.56
C ALA A 2 -14.32 2.62 12.40
N LYS A 3 -13.68 1.44 12.35
CA LYS A 3 -12.24 1.30 12.15
C LYS A 3 -11.77 1.77 10.75
N GLU A 4 -12.48 1.36 9.70
CA GLU A 4 -12.14 1.72 8.31
C GLU A 4 -12.23 3.23 8.08
N TYR A 5 -13.21 3.91 8.69
CA TYR A 5 -13.32 5.37 8.62
C TYR A 5 -12.14 6.06 9.33
N GLN A 6 -11.72 5.55 10.49
CA GLN A 6 -10.58 6.10 11.22
C GLN A 6 -9.25 5.90 10.47
N ASP A 7 -9.08 4.74 9.82
CA ASP A 7 -7.91 4.45 8.99
C ASP A 7 -7.89 5.34 7.74
N TYR A 8 -9.04 5.58 7.11
CA TYR A 8 -9.19 6.49 5.98
C TYR A 8 -8.83 7.94 6.32
N GLU A 9 -9.39 8.49 7.40
CA GLU A 9 -9.10 9.86 7.84
C GLU A 9 -7.61 10.06 8.16
N THR A 10 -6.97 9.04 8.75
CA THR A 10 -5.54 9.05 9.03
C THR A 10 -4.71 9.09 7.75
N ILE A 11 -5.09 8.31 6.74
CA ILE A 11 -4.44 8.32 5.43
C ILE A 11 -4.66 9.67 4.74
N LEU A 12 -5.88 10.20 4.73
CA LEU A 12 -6.14 11.52 4.14
C LEU A 12 -5.29 12.61 4.79
N ALA A 13 -5.17 12.62 6.12
CA ALA A 13 -4.33 13.58 6.83
C ALA A 13 -2.84 13.45 6.43
N ALA A 14 -2.35 12.21 6.26
CA ALA A 14 -0.97 11.96 5.82
C ALA A 14 -0.72 12.42 4.37
N PHE A 15 -1.72 12.31 3.49
CA PHE A 15 -1.60 12.65 2.07
C PHE A 15 -2.02 14.09 1.74
N ASP A 16 -2.66 14.83 2.65
CA ASP A 16 -3.20 16.18 2.42
C ASP A 16 -2.17 17.14 1.78
N LEU A 17 -0.96 17.20 2.34
CA LEU A 17 0.13 18.03 1.80
C LEU A 17 0.52 17.62 0.37
N LYS A 18 0.51 16.33 0.06
CA LYS A 18 0.85 15.81 -1.27
C LYS A 18 -0.27 16.10 -2.27
N ILE A 19 -1.52 15.97 -1.86
CA ILE A 19 -2.69 16.26 -2.69
C ILE A 19 -2.69 17.74 -3.06
N LYS A 20 -2.62 18.63 -2.07
CA LYS A 20 -2.61 20.10 -2.29
C LYS A 20 -1.47 20.55 -3.18
N LYS A 21 -0.25 20.01 -2.97
CA LYS A 21 0.91 20.31 -3.83
C LYS A 21 0.69 19.87 -5.28
N SER A 22 0.02 18.74 -5.50
CA SER A 22 -0.23 18.21 -6.85
C SER A 22 -1.34 19.00 -7.57
N LEU A 23 -2.30 19.54 -6.83
CA LEU A 23 -3.37 20.39 -7.36
C LEU A 23 -2.93 21.85 -7.59
N TYR A 24 -1.85 22.30 -6.95
CA TYR A 24 -1.36 23.66 -7.16
C TYR A 24 -0.96 23.94 -8.61
N SER A 25 -0.49 22.91 -9.35
CA SER A 25 -0.17 23.02 -10.77
C SER A 25 -1.38 22.92 -11.70
N THR A 26 -2.59 22.67 -11.19
CA THR A 26 -3.82 22.60 -12.01
C THR A 26 -4.57 23.93 -12.01
N ASP A 27 -5.53 24.04 -12.93
CA ASP A 27 -6.45 25.17 -13.02
C ASP A 27 -7.19 25.36 -11.68
N PRO A 28 -7.13 26.56 -11.06
CA PRO A 28 -7.84 26.88 -9.83
C PRO A 28 -9.31 26.50 -9.82
N ALA A 29 -10.02 26.64 -10.95
CA ALA A 29 -11.45 26.33 -11.05
C ALA A 29 -11.76 24.84 -10.82
N ASN A 30 -10.80 23.95 -11.13
CA ASN A 30 -10.99 22.51 -11.05
C ASN A 30 -10.40 21.91 -9.75
N ARG A 31 -9.71 22.70 -8.92
CA ARG A 31 -8.95 22.17 -7.77
C ARG A 31 -9.82 21.47 -6.75
N GLU A 32 -10.97 22.04 -6.44
CA GLU A 32 -11.90 21.46 -5.45
C GLU A 32 -12.44 20.11 -5.94
N ASP A 33 -12.93 20.05 -7.18
CA ASP A 33 -13.44 18.82 -7.78
C ASP A 33 -12.37 17.73 -7.85
N LEU A 34 -11.16 18.10 -8.32
CA LEU A 34 -10.03 17.17 -8.39
C LEU A 34 -9.58 16.69 -7.01
N GLU A 35 -9.64 17.54 -5.98
CA GLU A 35 -9.36 17.14 -4.60
C GLU A 35 -10.34 16.07 -4.12
N GLN A 36 -11.63 16.27 -4.38
CA GLN A 36 -12.67 15.30 -4.01
C GLN A 36 -12.51 13.99 -4.78
N GLU A 37 -12.21 14.04 -6.08
CA GLU A 37 -11.96 12.85 -6.89
C GLU A 37 -10.77 12.03 -6.36
N ILE A 38 -9.68 12.70 -5.95
CA ILE A 38 -8.52 12.03 -5.37
C ILE A 38 -8.88 11.34 -4.05
N LYS A 39 -9.63 12.03 -3.17
CA LYS A 39 -10.07 11.46 -1.88
C LYS A 39 -10.94 10.21 -2.08
N LEU A 40 -11.92 10.28 -2.99
CA LEU A 40 -12.76 9.14 -3.36
C LEU A 40 -11.93 7.98 -3.90
N LYS A 41 -10.98 8.24 -4.80
CA LYS A 41 -10.09 7.20 -5.34
C LYS A 41 -9.21 6.54 -4.27
N ILE A 42 -8.74 7.31 -3.28
CA ILE A 42 -7.99 6.74 -2.14
C ILE A 42 -8.90 5.75 -1.40
N PHE A 43 -10.11 6.16 -1.04
CA PHE A 43 -11.07 5.31 -0.34
C PHE A 43 -11.38 4.02 -1.10
N GLU A 44 -11.65 4.12 -2.41
CA GLU A 44 -11.93 2.96 -3.27
C GLU A 44 -10.76 1.97 -3.35
N LYS A 45 -9.51 2.46 -3.29
CA LYS A 45 -8.30 1.64 -3.44
C LYS A 45 -7.75 1.10 -2.13
N MET A 46 -8.15 1.64 -0.98
CA MET A 46 -7.75 1.10 0.33
C MET A 46 -7.94 -0.42 0.46
N PRO A 47 -9.11 -1.02 0.18
CA PRO A 47 -9.29 -2.47 0.31
C PRO A 47 -8.43 -3.24 -0.68
N VAL A 48 -8.12 -2.68 -1.85
CA VAL A 48 -7.25 -3.32 -2.84
C VAL A 48 -5.80 -3.37 -2.33
N ILE A 49 -5.34 -2.30 -1.68
CA ILE A 49 -3.99 -2.21 -1.12
C ILE A 49 -3.84 -3.11 0.10
N GLU A 50 -4.83 -3.13 1.00
CA GLU A 50 -4.81 -4.00 2.19
C GLU A 50 -4.77 -5.49 1.82
N ASN A 51 -5.44 -5.87 0.74
CA ASN A 51 -5.45 -7.25 0.23
C ASN A 51 -4.32 -7.53 -0.78
N MET A 52 -3.45 -6.56 -1.05
CA MET A 52 -2.34 -6.73 -1.96
C MET A 52 -1.20 -7.49 -1.27
N ASN A 53 -0.91 -8.70 -1.74
CA ASN A 53 0.26 -9.43 -1.28
C ASN A 53 1.49 -8.92 -2.04
N ALA A 54 2.25 -8.02 -1.43
CA ALA A 54 3.49 -7.52 -2.00
C ALA A 54 4.61 -8.58 -1.85
N PRO A 55 5.44 -8.79 -2.89
CA PRO A 55 6.57 -9.70 -2.75
C PRO A 55 7.53 -9.17 -1.68
N GLY A 56 7.98 -10.05 -0.79
CA GLY A 56 9.07 -9.72 0.13
C GLY A 56 10.35 -9.37 -0.63
N PHE A 57 11.30 -8.69 0.01
CA PHE A 57 12.56 -8.25 -0.65
C PHE A 57 13.24 -9.36 -1.46
N TYR A 58 13.36 -10.57 -0.90
CA TYR A 58 13.98 -11.70 -1.58
C TYR A 58 13.12 -12.31 -2.69
N GLU A 59 11.79 -12.32 -2.53
CA GLU A 59 10.84 -12.73 -3.59
C GLU A 59 10.90 -11.76 -4.77
N PHE A 60 11.11 -10.47 -4.50
CA PHE A 60 11.28 -9.45 -5.52
C PHE A 60 12.61 -9.58 -6.27
N VAL A 61 13.74 -9.77 -5.56
CA VAL A 61 15.09 -9.83 -6.18
C VAL A 61 15.35 -11.15 -6.90
N HIS A 62 14.85 -12.27 -6.36
CA HIS A 62 15.18 -13.62 -6.85
C HIS A 62 14.00 -14.33 -7.52
N GLY A 63 12.81 -13.72 -7.53
CA GLY A 63 11.58 -14.37 -7.99
C GLY A 63 11.01 -15.36 -6.96
N ALA A 64 9.70 -15.58 -7.04
CA ALA A 64 8.95 -16.35 -6.04
C ALA A 64 9.45 -17.80 -5.86
N ASN A 65 9.92 -18.44 -6.94
CA ASN A 65 10.35 -19.85 -6.90
C ASN A 65 11.64 -20.06 -6.09
N ILE A 66 12.59 -19.11 -6.13
CA ILE A 66 13.88 -19.23 -5.43
C ILE A 66 13.74 -18.90 -3.94
N ALA A 67 12.87 -17.95 -3.59
CA ALA A 67 12.58 -17.62 -2.20
C ALA A 67 11.89 -18.77 -1.44
N ALA A 68 11.02 -19.54 -2.11
CA ALA A 68 10.38 -20.72 -1.52
C ALA A 68 11.39 -21.84 -1.19
N GLU A 69 12.34 -22.11 -2.08
CA GLU A 69 13.40 -23.12 -1.89
C GLU A 69 14.30 -22.78 -0.71
N THR A 70 14.72 -21.51 -0.59
CA THR A 70 15.54 -21.06 0.55
C THR A 70 14.78 -21.17 1.87
N LYS A 71 13.51 -20.75 1.92
CA LYS A 71 12.66 -20.85 3.12
C LYS A 71 12.46 -22.32 3.55
N ALA A 72 12.27 -23.23 2.59
CA ALA A 72 12.18 -24.67 2.84
C ALA A 72 13.50 -25.26 3.39
N LEU A 73 14.65 -24.89 2.80
CA LEU A 73 15.99 -25.28 3.29
C LEU A 73 16.26 -24.79 4.72
N TYR A 74 15.92 -23.53 5.02
CA TYR A 74 16.06 -22.98 6.38
C TYR A 74 15.15 -23.69 7.39
N ALA A 75 13.92 -24.06 7.00
CA ALA A 75 12.99 -24.80 7.85
C ALA A 75 13.49 -26.22 8.15
N LEU A 76 13.97 -26.95 7.14
CA LEU A 76 14.56 -28.29 7.29
C LEU A 76 15.81 -28.27 8.18
N LYS A 77 16.65 -27.24 8.07
CA LYS A 77 17.86 -27.08 8.90
C LYS A 77 17.56 -26.77 10.37
N LYS A 78 16.34 -26.31 10.70
CA LYS A 78 15.92 -26.04 12.08
C LYS A 78 15.46 -27.31 12.81
N ASP A 79 14.95 -28.30 12.09
CA ASP A 79 14.45 -29.56 12.66
C ASP A 79 15.58 -30.58 12.94
N GLY A 80 16.70 -30.47 12.23
CA GLY A 80 17.90 -31.31 12.43
C GLY A 80 18.82 -30.93 13.60
N ARG A 81 18.39 -30.02 14.50
CA ARG A 81 19.10 -29.75 15.76
C ARG A 81 18.34 -30.36 16.95
N ARG A 82 18.36 -31.69 17.03
CA ARG A 82 18.17 -32.45 18.26
C ARG A 82 19.28 -33.48 18.35
#